data_AF-A0A8J5WC19-F1
#
_entry.id   AF-A0A8J5WC19-F1
#
_cell.length_a   1.000
_cell.length_b   1.000
_cell.length_c   1.000
_cell.angle_alpha   90.00
_cell.angle_beta   90.00
_cell.angle_gamma   90.00
#
_symmetry.space_group_name_H-M   'P 1'
#
loop_
_entity.id
_entity.type
_entity.pdbx_description
1 polymer ?
#
loop_
_entity_poly.entity_id
_entity_poly.type
_entity_poly.pdbx_seq_one_letter_code
_entity_poly.pdbx_strand_id
1 'polypeptide(L)'
;MVFLGLSQVVIPIKVFSLSLSPSLIKCVSVFTGIAMGTAGLVARPMASILEATGRTAQSIRNRSNPHESNRLRVRFPRPVARDRPLSPYSWEEAIGMSLLFQADGGRLKDTFVVCKMLREPGKFLVLTEKLLLLVSSPYLVDLGSPQFVGVPPNPQWVIETEMNLKSIVHLDRAQEVVNIVGSNGETSPRDKRGSIRNRATSSAFVPLFHFSVEMPNIEDAEGTLQILLALLEKGKARRWDQNIIHRSNIC
;
A
#
# COMPACT_ATOMS: atom_id res chain seq x y z
N MET A 1 57.72 24.85 -8.55
CA MET A 1 57.86 26.28 -8.86
C MET A 1 57.20 26.50 -10.23
N VAL A 2 56.06 27.21 -10.23
CA VAL A 2 55.37 27.99 -11.27
C VAL A 2 55.63 27.67 -12.76
N PHE A 3 54.62 27.32 -13.56
CA PHE A 3 53.79 28.28 -14.36
C PHE A 3 52.74 27.56 -15.23
N LEU A 4 51.64 28.30 -15.47
CA LEU A 4 50.45 27.97 -16.27
C LEU A 4 50.76 27.67 -17.75
N GLY A 5 49.86 26.91 -18.38
CA GLY A 5 49.80 26.80 -19.84
C GLY A 5 48.46 26.25 -20.33
N LEU A 6 47.48 27.12 -20.53
CA LEU A 6 46.35 26.86 -21.44
C LEU A 6 46.91 26.64 -22.85
N SER A 7 46.61 25.50 -23.47
CA SER A 7 46.81 25.32 -24.91
C SER A 7 45.58 24.65 -25.50
N GLN A 8 44.93 25.40 -26.39
CA GLN A 8 43.89 24.93 -27.29
C GLN A 8 44.49 23.85 -28.20
N VAL A 9 43.84 22.69 -28.26
CA VAL A 9 44.14 21.67 -29.27
C VAL A 9 43.13 21.79 -30.39
N VAL A 10 43.62 22.36 -31.49
CA VAL A 10 43.06 22.36 -32.83
C VAL A 10 43.11 20.93 -33.38
N ILE A 11 41.99 20.42 -33.91
CA ILE A 11 41.96 19.20 -34.74
C ILE A 11 41.28 19.56 -36.08
N PRO A 12 41.90 19.24 -37.23
CA PRO A 12 41.64 19.88 -38.52
C PRO A 12 40.48 19.26 -39.29
N ILE A 13 39.70 20.12 -39.96
CA ILE A 13 38.70 19.73 -40.97
C ILE A 13 39.44 19.47 -42.28
N LYS A 14 39.35 18.22 -42.77
CA LYS A 14 39.88 17.83 -44.07
C LYS A 14 38.91 18.31 -45.16
N VAL A 15 39.33 19.33 -45.89
CA VAL A 15 38.67 19.84 -47.09
C VAL A 15 38.90 18.84 -48.23
N PHE A 16 37.83 18.41 -48.89
CA PHE A 16 37.93 17.92 -50.26
C PHE A 16 36.93 18.66 -51.14
N SER A 17 37.51 19.36 -52.11
CA SER A 17 36.91 20.34 -52.98
C SER A 17 36.17 19.67 -54.12
N LEU A 18 35.04 20.24 -54.54
CA LEU A 18 34.56 20.14 -55.91
C LEU A 18 33.99 21.51 -56.32
N SER A 19 34.88 22.34 -56.88
CA SER A 19 34.73 23.08 -58.15
C SER A 19 33.31 23.66 -58.41
N LEU A 20 32.98 24.90 -58.02
CA LEU A 20 33.40 26.19 -58.58
C LEU A 20 33.08 26.40 -60.08
N SER A 21 32.06 27.22 -60.37
CA SER A 21 31.95 28.04 -61.59
C SER A 21 30.89 29.15 -61.39
N PRO A 22 31.06 30.34 -61.99
CA PRO A 22 31.28 31.55 -61.20
C PRO A 22 30.45 32.76 -61.65
N SER A 23 29.82 33.48 -60.72
CA SER A 23 29.57 34.94 -60.86
C SER A 23 28.94 35.49 -59.59
N LEU A 24 29.65 35.33 -58.48
CA LEU A 24 29.47 36.14 -57.29
C LEU A 24 30.79 36.86 -57.12
N ILE A 25 30.72 38.11 -56.65
CA ILE A 25 31.81 39.07 -56.46
C ILE A 25 31.92 40.06 -57.63
N LYS A 26 31.10 41.10 -57.54
CA LYS A 26 31.58 42.46 -57.24
C LYS A 26 30.47 43.12 -56.43
N CYS A 27 30.62 43.23 -55.12
CA CYS A 27 31.38 44.31 -54.48
C CYS A 27 30.88 45.67 -54.95
N VAL A 28 30.57 46.49 -53.94
CA VAL A 28 30.67 47.94 -53.99
C VAL A 28 29.54 48.54 -54.84
N SER A 29 28.60 49.27 -54.29
CA SER A 29 28.56 49.98 -53.04
C SER A 29 27.20 50.67 -53.01
N VAL A 30 27.08 51.62 -52.09
CA VAL A 30 26.42 52.88 -52.33
C VAL A 30 24.98 52.91 -51.84
N PHE A 31 24.90 53.42 -50.61
CA PHE A 31 24.03 54.53 -50.26
C PHE A 31 22.54 54.22 -50.09
N THR A 32 22.03 54.64 -48.92
CA THR A 32 20.71 55.26 -48.72
C THR A 32 19.54 54.69 -49.52
N GLY A 33 18.61 54.07 -48.81
CA GLY A 33 17.29 53.82 -49.36
C GLY A 33 16.33 53.29 -48.31
N ILE A 34 15.78 54.18 -47.48
CA ILE A 34 14.44 53.95 -46.93
C ILE A 34 13.51 53.99 -48.15
N ALA A 35 13.12 52.83 -48.67
CA ALA A 35 12.09 52.75 -49.68
C ALA A 35 11.42 51.38 -49.67
N MET A 36 10.18 51.40 -49.17
CA MET A 36 9.03 50.61 -49.60
C MET A 36 9.24 49.14 -50.01
N GLY A 37 8.62 48.25 -49.25
CA GLY A 37 8.44 46.85 -49.65
C GLY A 37 7.41 46.12 -48.79
N THR A 38 6.15 46.55 -48.85
CA THR A 38 5.01 45.72 -48.43
C THR A 38 4.83 44.58 -49.42
N ALA A 39 5.69 43.56 -49.37
CA ALA A 39 5.44 42.29 -50.05
C ALA A 39 6.37 41.21 -49.52
N GLY A 40 5.83 40.39 -48.62
CA GLY A 40 6.16 38.96 -48.52
C GLY A 40 7.59 38.59 -48.15
N LEU A 41 7.81 38.32 -46.86
CA LEU A 41 8.38 37.02 -46.49
C LEU A 41 7.91 36.68 -45.08
N VAL A 42 6.95 35.76 -45.00
CA VAL A 42 6.63 35.04 -43.77
C VAL A 42 7.84 34.14 -43.48
N ALA A 43 8.91 34.71 -42.96
CA ALA A 43 9.98 33.92 -42.36
C ALA A 43 9.44 33.40 -41.03
N ARG A 44 8.75 32.25 -41.10
CA ARG A 44 8.35 31.47 -39.93
C ARG A 44 9.54 31.39 -38.96
N PRO A 45 9.47 31.99 -37.76
CA PRO A 45 10.46 31.76 -36.73
C PRO A 45 10.16 30.40 -36.08
N MET A 46 10.26 29.31 -36.85
CA MET A 46 9.87 27.97 -36.39
C MET A 46 10.97 27.20 -35.66
N ALA A 47 12.20 27.70 -35.61
CA ALA A 47 13.27 27.03 -34.88
C ALA A 47 13.39 27.52 -33.41
N SER A 48 13.21 28.82 -33.15
CA SER A 48 13.53 29.40 -31.83
C SER A 48 12.46 29.20 -30.76
N ILE A 49 11.18 29.09 -31.14
CA ILE A 49 10.09 28.84 -30.19
C ILE A 49 9.97 27.34 -29.91
N LEU A 50 10.25 26.48 -30.90
CA LEU A 50 10.15 25.02 -30.74
C LEU A 50 11.20 24.48 -29.75
N GLU A 51 12.44 24.99 -29.78
CA GLU A 51 13.48 24.61 -28.81
C GLU A 51 13.22 25.16 -27.39
N ALA A 52 12.71 26.39 -27.26
CA ALA A 52 12.38 26.99 -25.96
C ALA A 52 11.15 26.33 -25.31
N THR A 53 10.15 25.98 -26.12
CA THR A 53 8.99 25.18 -25.67
C THR A 53 9.40 23.74 -25.37
N GLY A 54 10.32 23.14 -26.12
CA GLY A 54 10.86 21.80 -25.83
C GLY A 54 11.57 21.71 -24.48
N ARG A 55 12.43 22.69 -24.14
CA ARG A 55 13.10 22.73 -22.83
C ARG A 55 12.17 23.04 -21.66
N THR A 56 11.11 23.83 -21.88
CA THR A 56 10.09 24.12 -20.86
C THR A 56 9.15 22.93 -20.65
N ALA A 57 8.72 22.26 -21.71
CA ALA A 57 7.88 21.06 -21.64
C ALA A 57 8.63 19.87 -21.02
N GLN A 58 9.92 19.73 -21.32
CA GLN A 58 10.79 18.76 -20.64
C GLN A 58 11.03 19.15 -19.17
N SER A 59 11.15 20.44 -18.84
CA SER A 59 11.27 20.92 -17.45
C SER A 59 10.02 20.60 -16.61
N ILE A 60 8.82 20.73 -17.20
CA ILE A 60 7.57 20.30 -16.56
C ILE A 60 7.56 18.78 -16.38
N ARG A 61 7.91 18.01 -17.43
CA ARG A 61 7.97 16.54 -17.34
C ARG A 61 9.06 16.03 -16.38
N ASN A 62 10.17 16.75 -16.23
CA ASN A 62 11.29 16.36 -15.37
C ASN A 62 11.03 16.71 -13.89
N ARG A 63 10.26 17.77 -13.61
CA ARG A 63 9.73 18.05 -12.27
C ARG A 63 8.53 17.18 -11.89
N SER A 64 7.74 16.78 -12.87
CA SER A 64 6.57 15.92 -12.64
C SER A 64 6.91 14.44 -12.71
N ASN A 65 8.16 14.07 -13.03
CA ASN A 65 8.59 12.69 -12.96
C ASN A 65 8.60 12.34 -11.47
N PRO A 66 7.59 11.62 -10.96
CA PRO A 66 7.64 11.15 -9.61
C PRO A 66 8.61 9.98 -9.69
N HIS A 67 9.91 10.29 -9.68
CA HIS A 67 10.90 9.34 -9.24
C HIS A 67 10.29 8.65 -8.03
N GLU A 68 10.25 7.31 -8.05
CA GLU A 68 9.76 6.36 -7.03
C GLU A 68 10.29 6.73 -5.63
N SER A 69 9.91 7.89 -5.14
CA SER A 69 10.30 8.47 -3.87
C SER A 69 9.34 7.84 -2.91
N ASN A 70 9.66 6.60 -2.50
CA ASN A 70 9.05 5.81 -1.45
C ASN A 70 7.93 6.57 -0.74
N ARG A 71 6.71 6.57 -1.33
CA ARG A 71 5.61 7.43 -0.89
C ARG A 71 4.96 6.79 0.34
N LEU A 72 5.71 6.78 1.44
CA LEU A 72 5.23 6.33 2.72
C LEU A 72 4.21 7.36 3.23
N ARG A 73 3.03 6.85 3.56
CA ARG A 73 1.99 7.61 4.24
C ARG A 73 2.41 7.74 5.69
N VAL A 74 2.19 8.91 6.28
CA VAL A 74 2.39 9.10 7.72
C VAL A 74 1.51 8.13 8.54
N ARG A 75 0.33 7.78 8.01
CA ARG A 75 -0.65 6.92 8.69
C ARG A 75 -1.58 6.21 7.73
N PHE A 76 -2.29 5.21 8.25
CA PHE A 76 -3.40 4.57 7.56
C PHE A 76 -4.57 5.53 7.31
N PRO A 77 -5.38 5.31 6.26
CA PRO A 77 -6.64 6.01 6.08
C PRO A 77 -7.52 5.88 7.34
N ARG A 78 -8.15 6.98 7.76
CA ARG A 78 -9.06 6.94 8.90
C ARG A 78 -10.30 6.12 8.52
N PRO A 79 -10.73 5.17 9.36
CA PRO A 79 -12.02 4.52 9.18
C PRO A 79 -13.15 5.51 9.47
N VAL A 80 -14.12 5.59 8.54
CA VAL A 80 -15.27 6.49 8.66
C VAL A 80 -16.53 5.64 8.65
N ALA A 81 -17.24 5.63 9.79
CA ALA A 81 -18.55 5.01 9.87
C ALA A 81 -19.59 5.88 9.14
N ARG A 82 -20.53 5.26 8.42
CA ARG A 82 -21.59 5.98 7.69
C ARG A 82 -22.62 6.62 8.64
N ASP A 83 -22.94 5.90 9.71
CA ASP A 83 -24.12 6.19 10.54
C ASP A 83 -23.76 6.70 11.95
N ARG A 84 -22.47 7.00 12.19
CA ARG A 84 -21.99 7.47 13.50
C ARG A 84 -21.18 8.75 13.35
N PRO A 85 -21.13 9.59 14.40
CA PRO A 85 -20.24 10.74 14.42
C PRO A 85 -18.78 10.32 14.22
N LEU A 86 -17.96 11.24 13.72
CA LEU A 86 -16.53 11.02 13.55
C LEU A 86 -15.86 10.80 14.92
N SER A 87 -15.26 9.63 15.10
CA SER A 87 -14.44 9.29 16.27
C SER A 87 -13.03 9.89 16.15
N PRO A 88 -12.33 10.11 17.30
CA PRO A 88 -10.90 10.35 17.31
C PRO A 88 -10.16 9.23 16.58
N TYR A 89 -9.03 9.57 15.95
CA TYR A 89 -8.24 8.58 15.21
C TYR A 89 -7.59 7.58 16.16
N SER A 90 -7.83 6.29 15.93
CA SER A 90 -7.12 5.18 16.55
C SER A 90 -6.26 4.45 15.51
N TRP A 91 -5.01 4.16 15.86
CA TRP A 91 -4.13 3.35 15.04
C TRP A 91 -4.65 1.92 14.88
N GLU A 92 -5.10 1.32 15.98
CA GLU A 92 -5.62 -0.04 15.99
C GLU A 92 -6.80 -0.19 15.02
N GLU A 93 -7.76 0.74 15.09
CA GLU A 93 -8.94 0.72 14.23
C GLU A 93 -8.55 0.88 12.75
N ALA A 94 -7.63 1.80 12.44
CA ALA A 94 -7.17 2.03 11.08
C ALA A 94 -6.39 0.83 10.51
N ILE A 95 -5.58 0.17 11.33
CA ILE A 95 -4.85 -1.06 10.99
C ILE A 95 -5.84 -2.19 10.69
N GLY A 96 -6.77 -2.46 11.61
CA GLY A 96 -7.76 -3.53 11.45
C GLY A 96 -8.63 -3.34 10.20
N MET A 97 -9.09 -2.12 9.95
CA MET A 97 -9.88 -1.80 8.75
C MET A 97 -9.06 -1.89 7.45
N SER A 98 -7.80 -1.44 7.47
CA SER A 98 -6.91 -1.56 6.31
C SER A 98 -6.58 -3.02 6.00
N LEU A 99 -6.41 -3.85 7.03
CA LEU A 99 -6.19 -5.28 6.89
C LEU A 99 -7.38 -5.95 6.20
N LEU A 100 -8.59 -5.79 6.73
CA LEU A 100 -9.78 -6.44 6.17
C LEU A 100 -10.03 -6.05 4.71
N PHE A 101 -9.68 -4.82 4.34
CA PHE A 101 -9.79 -4.35 2.96
C PHE A 101 -8.74 -4.95 2.02
N GLN A 102 -7.51 -5.22 2.49
CA GLN A 102 -6.36 -5.49 1.62
C GLN A 102 -5.72 -6.88 1.75
N ALA A 103 -5.71 -7.49 2.95
CA ALA A 103 -4.87 -8.66 3.27
C ALA A 103 -5.19 -9.92 2.46
N ASP A 104 -6.33 -9.96 1.76
CA ASP A 104 -6.77 -11.14 1.03
C ASP A 104 -7.57 -10.85 -0.25
N GLY A 105 -7.18 -9.80 -0.98
CA GLY A 105 -7.90 -9.43 -2.21
C GLY A 105 -9.39 -9.14 -2.01
N GLY A 106 -9.78 -8.75 -0.79
CA GLY A 106 -11.18 -8.52 -0.41
C GLY A 106 -11.99 -9.78 -0.08
N ARG A 107 -11.35 -10.93 0.22
CA ARG A 107 -12.05 -12.13 0.72
C ARG A 107 -12.55 -11.96 2.15
N LEU A 108 -11.81 -11.20 2.98
CA LEU A 108 -12.14 -10.89 4.38
C LEU A 108 -13.17 -9.75 4.49
N LYS A 109 -14.29 -9.86 3.76
CA LYS A 109 -15.43 -8.95 3.87
C LYS A 109 -16.29 -9.36 5.06
N ASP A 110 -15.79 -9.12 6.26
CA ASP A 110 -16.56 -9.28 7.48
C ASP A 110 -16.66 -7.95 8.24
N THR A 111 -17.58 -7.90 9.20
CA THR A 111 -17.76 -6.74 10.05
C THR A 111 -16.60 -6.65 11.04
N PHE A 112 -15.78 -5.59 10.92
CA PHE A 112 -14.74 -5.28 11.90
C PHE A 112 -15.35 -5.04 13.29
N VAL A 113 -14.74 -5.63 14.31
CA VAL A 113 -15.13 -5.38 15.71
C VAL A 113 -14.02 -4.63 16.43
N VAL A 114 -12.83 -5.21 16.54
CA VAL A 114 -11.70 -4.61 17.24
C VAL A 114 -10.38 -5.12 16.68
N CYS A 115 -9.34 -4.32 16.84
CA CYS A 115 -7.95 -4.69 16.61
C CYS A 115 -7.18 -4.37 17.88
N LYS A 116 -6.24 -5.23 18.26
CA LYS A 116 -5.34 -4.99 19.39
C LYS A 116 -3.91 -5.25 18.98
N MET A 117 -3.02 -4.35 19.39
CA MET A 117 -1.58 -4.57 19.27
C MET A 117 -1.12 -5.62 20.28
N LEU A 118 -0.24 -6.50 19.85
CA LEU A 118 0.35 -7.51 20.73
C LEU A 118 1.65 -7.02 21.36
N ARG A 119 2.14 -7.76 22.35
CA ARG A 119 3.46 -7.49 22.93
C ARG A 119 4.57 -7.61 21.89
N GLU A 120 4.43 -8.57 20.97
CA GLU A 120 5.34 -8.72 19.84
C GLU A 120 5.14 -7.57 18.83
N PRO A 121 6.19 -6.82 18.49
CA PRO A 121 6.08 -5.66 17.61
C PRO A 121 5.66 -6.08 16.20
N GLY A 122 4.76 -5.30 15.60
CA GLY A 122 4.23 -5.57 14.26
C GLY A 122 3.24 -6.73 14.19
N LYS A 123 2.81 -7.31 15.32
CA LYS A 123 1.73 -8.29 15.40
C LYS A 123 0.46 -7.70 15.97
N PHE A 124 -0.66 -8.16 15.42
CA PHE A 124 -1.98 -7.65 15.73
C PHE A 124 -2.97 -8.81 15.83
N LEU A 125 -3.82 -8.75 16.85
CA LEU A 125 -5.01 -9.57 16.96
C LEU A 125 -6.20 -8.79 16.40
N VAL A 126 -6.81 -9.29 15.35
CA VAL A 126 -7.98 -8.67 14.72
C VAL A 126 -9.20 -9.55 14.93
N LEU A 127 -10.22 -8.97 15.54
CA LEU A 127 -11.50 -9.61 15.78
C LEU A 127 -12.54 -9.02 14.84
N THR A 128 -13.26 -9.91 14.19
CA THR A 128 -14.44 -9.62 13.38
C THR A 128 -15.66 -10.26 14.02
N GLU A 129 -16.84 -10.10 13.42
CA GLU A 129 -18.03 -10.77 13.93
C GLU A 129 -17.95 -12.30 13.85
N LYS A 130 -17.16 -12.87 12.92
CA LYS A 130 -17.07 -14.33 12.74
C LYS A 130 -15.68 -14.91 12.88
N LEU A 131 -14.64 -14.12 12.63
CA LEU A 131 -13.25 -14.58 12.58
C LEU A 131 -12.39 -13.89 13.65
N LEU A 132 -11.44 -14.66 14.16
CA LEU A 132 -10.28 -14.22 14.91
C LEU A 132 -9.05 -14.42 14.01
N LEU A 133 -8.29 -13.35 13.81
CA LEU A 133 -7.11 -13.33 12.97
C LEU A 133 -5.89 -12.90 13.78
N LEU A 134 -4.82 -13.70 13.74
CA LEU A 134 -3.49 -13.24 14.12
C LEU A 134 -2.74 -12.83 12.85
N VAL A 135 -2.28 -11.59 12.82
CA VAL A 135 -1.64 -11.04 11.63
C VAL A 135 -0.37 -10.30 12.03
N SER A 136 0.68 -10.47 11.22
CA SER A 136 1.88 -9.66 11.27
C SER A 136 2.04 -8.76 10.04
N SER A 137 2.68 -7.61 10.24
CA SER A 137 3.13 -6.76 9.14
C SER A 137 4.55 -6.25 9.42
N PRO A 138 5.50 -6.48 8.49
CA PRO A 138 6.89 -6.08 8.69
C PRO A 138 7.07 -4.56 8.76
N TYR A 139 6.16 -3.78 8.17
CA TYR A 139 6.23 -2.32 8.13
C TYR A 139 5.77 -1.65 9.44
N LEU A 140 5.13 -2.42 10.34
CA LEU A 140 4.55 -1.89 11.57
C LEU A 140 5.32 -2.34 12.82
N VAL A 141 6.46 -2.99 12.64
CA VAL A 141 7.35 -3.41 13.75
C VAL A 141 7.80 -2.19 14.55
N ASP A 142 8.19 -1.12 13.86
CA ASP A 142 8.70 0.11 14.48
C ASP A 142 7.59 1.09 14.91
N LEU A 143 6.31 0.70 14.85
CA LEU A 143 5.19 1.59 15.15
C LEU A 143 5.27 2.14 16.58
N GLY A 144 5.24 3.46 16.71
CA GLY A 144 5.39 4.16 18.01
C GLY A 144 6.83 4.44 18.41
N SER A 145 7.82 3.90 17.68
CA SER A 145 9.22 4.23 17.85
C SER A 145 9.62 5.46 17.00
N PRO A 146 10.72 6.14 17.32
CA PRO A 146 11.25 7.23 16.48
C PRO A 146 11.79 6.74 15.13
N GLN A 147 11.98 5.42 14.96
CA GLN A 147 12.47 4.81 13.71
C GLN A 147 11.36 4.57 12.70
N PHE A 148 10.09 4.80 13.07
CA PHE A 148 8.95 4.60 12.20
C PHE A 148 8.96 5.57 11.01
N VAL A 149 9.23 5.05 9.80
CA VAL A 149 9.34 5.84 8.57
C VAL A 149 7.98 6.08 7.90
N GLY A 150 6.95 5.34 8.31
CA GLY A 150 5.59 5.44 7.78
C GLY A 150 5.09 4.15 7.14
N VAL A 151 3.88 4.23 6.57
CA VAL A 151 3.14 3.10 6.00
C VAL A 151 3.21 3.13 4.47
N PRO A 152 3.62 2.06 3.78
CA PRO A 152 3.57 2.02 2.32
C PRO A 152 2.14 2.13 1.78
N PRO A 153 1.93 2.54 0.51
CA PRO A 153 0.59 2.65 -0.06
C PRO A 153 -0.16 1.31 -0.10
N ASN A 154 0.58 0.22 -0.30
CA ASN A 154 0.12 -1.16 -0.33
C ASN A 154 0.93 -1.99 0.71
N PRO A 155 0.57 -1.94 2.00
CA PRO A 155 1.21 -2.73 3.04
C PRO A 155 1.01 -4.23 2.82
N GLN A 156 2.07 -5.00 3.09
CA GLN A 156 1.99 -6.45 3.10
C GLN A 156 1.49 -6.95 4.46
N TRP A 157 0.60 -7.94 4.41
CA TRP A 157 0.00 -8.58 5.57
C TRP A 157 0.27 -10.08 5.52
N VAL A 158 0.70 -10.64 6.64
CA VAL A 158 0.89 -12.07 6.81
C VAL A 158 -0.11 -12.56 7.85
N ILE A 159 -1.11 -13.30 7.40
CA ILE A 159 -2.09 -13.92 8.30
C ILE A 159 -1.45 -15.21 8.83
N GLU A 160 -1.03 -15.18 10.10
CA GLU A 160 -0.40 -16.31 10.77
C GLU A 160 -1.44 -17.35 11.17
N THR A 161 -2.56 -16.87 11.74
CA THR A 161 -3.65 -17.73 12.21
C THR A 161 -4.99 -17.14 11.80
N GLU A 162 -5.87 -17.97 11.27
CA GLU A 162 -7.26 -17.65 11.01
C GLU A 162 -8.16 -18.69 11.70
N MET A 163 -9.07 -18.22 12.53
CA MET A 163 -9.93 -19.08 13.34
C MET A 163 -11.37 -18.55 13.35
N ASN A 164 -12.33 -19.43 13.08
CA ASN A 164 -13.74 -19.07 13.20
C ASN A 164 -14.13 -19.02 14.69
N LEU A 165 -14.79 -17.95 15.12
CA LEU A 165 -15.26 -17.80 16.50
C LEU A 165 -16.21 -18.94 16.90
N LYS A 166 -16.99 -19.53 15.97
CA LYS A 166 -17.83 -20.72 16.24
C LYS A 166 -17.04 -21.96 16.67
N SER A 167 -15.77 -22.01 16.28
CA SER A 167 -14.88 -23.14 16.55
C SER A 167 -14.18 -23.04 17.89
N ILE A 168 -14.27 -21.89 18.57
CA ILE A 168 -13.69 -21.70 19.91
C ILE A 168 -14.48 -22.54 20.91
N VAL A 169 -13.74 -23.38 21.63
CA VAL A 169 -14.26 -24.28 22.66
C VAL A 169 -14.04 -23.68 24.05
N HIS A 170 -12.88 -23.06 24.25
CA HIS A 170 -12.49 -22.52 25.55
C HIS A 170 -11.61 -21.28 25.39
N LEU A 171 -11.78 -20.34 26.32
CA LEU A 171 -10.99 -19.13 26.47
C LEU A 171 -10.56 -19.04 27.93
N ASP A 172 -9.28 -18.77 28.14
CA ASP A 172 -8.70 -18.57 29.45
C ASP A 172 -7.69 -17.43 29.39
N ARG A 173 -7.30 -16.92 30.56
CA ARG A 173 -6.27 -15.89 30.67
C ARG A 173 -5.32 -16.21 31.81
N ALA A 174 -4.02 -16.19 31.49
CA ALA A 174 -2.95 -16.22 32.44
C ALA A 174 -2.17 -14.89 32.38
N GLN A 175 -2.44 -13.98 33.31
CA GLN A 175 -1.80 -12.66 33.36
C GLN A 175 -2.02 -11.84 32.07
N GLU A 176 -0.98 -11.59 31.29
CA GLU A 176 -1.00 -10.85 30.01
C GLU A 176 -1.32 -11.75 28.82
N VAL A 177 -1.39 -13.07 29.02
CA VAL A 177 -1.61 -14.06 27.96
C VAL A 177 -3.06 -14.48 27.93
N VAL A 178 -3.68 -14.37 26.74
CA VAL A 178 -5.01 -14.91 26.44
C VAL A 178 -4.83 -16.24 25.72
N ASN A 179 -5.33 -17.31 26.34
CA ASN A 179 -5.29 -18.67 25.81
C ASN A 179 -6.61 -19.00 25.11
N ILE A 180 -6.51 -19.47 23.88
CA ILE A 180 -7.65 -19.75 23.01
C ILE A 180 -7.54 -21.18 22.53
N VAL A 181 -8.57 -21.97 22.83
CA VAL A 181 -8.67 -23.36 22.39
C VAL A 181 -9.87 -23.49 21.49
N GLY A 182 -9.68 -24.10 20.33
CA GLY A 182 -10.80 -24.47 19.47
C GLY A 182 -10.71 -25.83 18.82
N SER A 183 -11.81 -26.18 18.19
CA SER A 183 -12.05 -27.44 17.52
C SER A 183 -11.70 -27.30 16.04
N ASN A 184 -10.94 -28.25 15.50
CA ASN A 184 -10.50 -28.22 14.12
C ASN A 184 -11.66 -28.57 13.16
N GLY A 185 -12.51 -27.58 12.87
CA GLY A 185 -13.54 -27.69 11.82
C GLY A 185 -13.19 -26.89 10.56
N GLU A 186 -12.51 -25.75 10.70
CA GLU A 186 -12.28 -24.77 9.62
C GLU A 186 -11.04 -23.86 9.89
N THR A 187 -10.01 -24.31 10.62
CA THR A 187 -8.75 -23.54 10.63
C THR A 187 -8.07 -23.81 9.29
N SER A 188 -7.92 -22.80 8.43
CA SER A 188 -7.13 -22.96 7.20
C SER A 188 -5.72 -22.45 7.47
N PRO A 189 -4.76 -23.31 7.89
CA PRO A 189 -3.36 -22.97 7.71
C PRO A 189 -3.14 -22.84 6.19
N ARG A 190 -2.71 -21.65 5.73
CA ARG A 190 -2.57 -21.34 4.30
C ARG A 190 -1.54 -22.20 3.55
N ASP A 191 -0.77 -23.01 4.26
CA ASP A 191 0.14 -23.97 3.65
C ASP A 191 -0.38 -25.40 3.79
N LYS A 192 -0.95 -25.91 2.69
CA LYS A 192 -0.84 -27.32 2.28
C LYS A 192 -1.27 -27.48 0.83
N ARG A 193 -0.31 -27.23 -0.07
CA ARG A 193 -0.36 -27.71 -1.44
C ARG A 193 -0.24 -29.24 -1.40
N GLY A 194 -1.36 -29.92 -1.62
CA GLY A 194 -1.42 -31.35 -1.91
C GLY A 194 -1.44 -32.28 -0.71
N SER A 195 -2.63 -32.73 -0.30
CA SER A 195 -2.74 -34.09 0.25
C SER A 195 -4.05 -34.71 -0.18
N ILE A 196 -3.89 -35.88 -0.77
CA ILE A 196 -4.88 -36.72 -1.43
C ILE A 196 -5.98 -37.14 -0.45
N ARG A 197 -7.21 -37.23 -0.99
CA ARG A 197 -8.40 -37.79 -0.35
C ARG A 197 -8.10 -39.16 0.28
N ASN A 198 -8.43 -39.34 1.55
CA ASN A 198 -8.85 -40.64 2.07
C ASN A 198 -9.96 -40.43 3.11
N ARG A 199 -11.13 -40.99 2.78
CA ARG A 199 -12.34 -41.01 3.60
C ARG A 199 -12.18 -42.17 4.58
N ALA A 200 -11.85 -41.87 5.84
CA ALA A 200 -11.85 -42.85 6.92
C ALA A 200 -12.94 -42.47 7.94
N THR A 201 -13.94 -43.34 8.07
CA THR A 201 -14.90 -43.33 9.18
C THR A 201 -14.20 -43.84 10.43
N SER A 202 -13.86 -42.96 11.36
CA SER A 202 -13.44 -43.33 12.72
C SER A 202 -14.07 -42.37 13.73
N SER A 203 -14.71 -42.93 14.74
CA SER A 203 -15.30 -42.21 15.86
C SER A 203 -14.24 -41.48 16.69
N ALA A 204 -14.54 -40.21 16.98
CA ALA A 204 -14.22 -39.48 18.21
C ALA A 204 -12.74 -39.18 18.57
N PHE A 205 -12.06 -38.33 17.79
CA PHE A 205 -11.17 -37.28 18.34
C PHE A 205 -11.15 -36.10 17.35
N VAL A 206 -11.83 -35.01 17.68
CA VAL A 206 -11.65 -33.77 16.92
C VAL A 206 -10.39 -33.11 17.46
N PRO A 207 -9.32 -32.93 16.66
CA PRO A 207 -8.09 -32.35 17.17
C PRO A 207 -8.38 -30.93 17.67
N LEU A 208 -7.90 -30.63 18.88
CA LEU A 208 -7.99 -29.29 19.45
C LEU A 208 -6.78 -28.49 19.02
N PHE A 209 -7.02 -27.25 18.59
CA PHE A 209 -5.99 -26.27 18.31
C PHE A 209 -5.89 -25.34 19.50
N HIS A 210 -4.68 -25.23 20.06
CA HIS A 210 -4.37 -24.31 21.14
C HIS A 210 -3.53 -23.16 20.58
N PHE A 211 -3.94 -21.93 20.90
CA PHE A 211 -3.31 -20.71 20.46
C PHE A 211 -3.29 -19.70 21.59
N SER A 212 -2.12 -19.15 21.89
CA SER A 212 -1.92 -18.20 22.98
C SER A 212 -1.44 -16.85 22.43
N VAL A 213 -2.01 -15.77 22.94
CA VAL A 213 -1.71 -14.40 22.52
C VAL A 213 -1.22 -13.61 23.72
N GLU A 214 -0.03 -13.02 23.60
CA GLU A 214 0.53 -12.15 24.62
C GLU A 214 0.17 -10.68 24.35
N MET A 215 -0.52 -10.08 25.30
CA MET A 215 -0.97 -8.70 25.23
C MET A 215 0.06 -7.76 25.88
N PRO A 216 0.09 -6.47 25.52
CA PRO A 216 1.04 -5.53 26.12
C PRO A 216 0.82 -5.30 27.61
N ASN A 217 -0.44 -5.36 28.06
CA ASN A 217 -0.85 -5.08 29.44
C ASN A 217 -1.91 -6.08 29.90
N ILE A 218 -2.05 -6.22 31.23
CA ILE A 218 -3.09 -7.06 31.86
C ILE A 218 -4.50 -6.53 31.53
N GLU A 219 -4.69 -5.21 31.54
CA GLU A 219 -5.97 -4.57 31.22
C GLU A 219 -6.41 -4.87 29.77
N ASP A 220 -5.46 -4.86 28.84
CA ASP A 220 -5.71 -5.20 27.44
C ASP A 220 -6.06 -6.69 27.28
N ALA A 221 -5.42 -7.58 28.04
CA ALA A 221 -5.75 -9.00 28.07
C ALA A 221 -7.15 -9.26 28.62
N GLU A 222 -7.52 -8.61 29.72
CA GLU A 222 -8.87 -8.69 30.28
C GLU A 222 -9.91 -8.14 29.31
N GLY A 223 -9.68 -6.94 28.77
CA GLY A 223 -10.58 -6.32 27.79
C GLY A 223 -10.78 -7.20 26.55
N THR A 224 -9.71 -7.80 26.04
CA THR A 224 -9.77 -8.71 24.88
C THR A 224 -10.56 -9.98 25.19
N LEU A 225 -10.35 -10.59 26.37
CA LEU A 225 -11.11 -11.75 26.81
C LEU A 225 -12.61 -11.43 26.91
N GLN A 226 -12.96 -10.30 27.52
CA GLN A 226 -14.35 -9.86 27.67
C GLN A 226 -15.02 -9.63 26.31
N ILE A 227 -14.32 -9.00 25.37
CA ILE A 227 -14.82 -8.80 24.00
C ILE A 227 -15.06 -10.16 23.32
N LEU A 228 -14.12 -11.10 23.42
CA LEU A 228 -14.27 -12.43 22.85
C LEU A 228 -15.46 -13.19 23.43
N LEU A 229 -15.63 -13.17 24.76
CA LEU A 229 -16.77 -13.78 25.43
C LEU A 229 -18.09 -13.15 24.96
N ALA A 230 -18.16 -11.81 24.91
CA ALA A 230 -19.34 -11.09 24.44
C ALA A 230 -19.66 -11.42 22.97
N LEU A 231 -18.64 -11.57 22.11
CA LEU A 231 -18.83 -11.98 20.71
C LEU A 231 -19.35 -13.41 20.60
N LEU A 232 -18.84 -14.33 21.42
CA LEU A 232 -19.31 -15.72 21.45
C LEU A 232 -20.76 -15.80 21.94
N GLU A 233 -21.14 -15.04 22.97
CA GLU A 233 -22.52 -14.95 23.46
C GLU A 233 -23.46 -14.37 22.41
N LYS A 234 -23.06 -13.26 21.77
CA LYS A 234 -23.80 -12.62 20.68
C LYS A 234 -23.98 -13.59 19.50
N GLY A 235 -22.96 -14.37 19.16
CA GLY A 235 -23.02 -15.36 18.10
C GLY A 235 -23.91 -16.57 18.43
N LYS A 236 -23.91 -17.04 19.68
CA LYS A 236 -24.83 -18.08 20.17
C LYS A 236 -26.29 -17.61 20.11
N ALA A 237 -26.56 -16.38 20.54
CA ALA A 237 -27.89 -15.79 20.51
C ALA A 237 -28.46 -15.68 19.09
N ARG A 238 -27.61 -15.36 18.10
CA ARG A 238 -28.02 -15.24 16.70
C ARG A 238 -28.22 -16.59 15.98
N ARG A 239 -27.84 -17.73 16.60
CA ARG A 239 -27.56 -19.01 15.92
C ARG A 239 -26.61 -18.79 14.73
N TRP A 240 -25.38 -19.29 14.80
CA TRP A 240 -24.37 -19.11 13.75
C TRP A 240 -24.84 -19.45 12.31
N ASP A 241 -25.92 -20.22 12.20
CA ASP A 241 -26.55 -20.71 10.96
C ASP A 241 -27.73 -19.88 10.43
N GLN A 242 -28.24 -18.88 11.15
CA GLN A 242 -29.22 -17.94 10.58
C GLN A 242 -28.48 -16.86 9.77
N ASN A 243 -27.85 -17.29 8.68
CA ASN A 243 -27.68 -16.42 7.53
C ASN A 243 -29.09 -15.98 7.11
N ILE A 244 -29.48 -14.78 7.52
CA ILE A 244 -30.66 -14.10 7.02
C ILE A 244 -30.47 -14.00 5.51
N ILE A 245 -31.08 -14.92 4.77
CA ILE A 245 -31.22 -14.82 3.33
C ILE A 245 -32.02 -13.55 3.12
N HIS A 246 -31.32 -12.49 2.74
CA HIS A 246 -31.92 -11.24 2.33
C HIS A 246 -32.93 -11.55 1.21
N ARG A 247 -34.21 -11.60 1.57
CA ARG A 247 -35.30 -11.55 0.60
C ARG A 247 -35.23 -10.17 -0.04
N SER A 248 -34.52 -10.07 -1.15
CA SER A 248 -34.75 -9.00 -2.10
C SER A 248 -36.13 -9.20 -2.70
N ASN A 249 -37.14 -8.58 -2.10
CA ASN A 249 -38.36 -8.26 -2.83
C ASN A 249 -37.98 -7.18 -3.83
N ILE A 250 -37.97 -7.57 -5.09
CA ILE A 250 -37.99 -6.67 -6.24
C ILE A 250 -39.42 -6.15 -6.32
N CYS A 251 -39.59 -4.84 -6.17
CA CYS A 251 -40.73 -4.08 -6.68
C CYS A 251 -40.19 -3.10 -7.71
#